data_AF-A0A2V7RSA9-F1
#
_entry.id   AF-A0A2V7RSA9-F1
#
_cell.length_a   1.000
_cell.length_b   1.000
_cell.length_c   1.000
_cell.angle_alpha   90.00
_cell.angle_beta   90.00
_cell.angle_gamma   90.00
#
_symmetry.space_group_name_H-M   'P 1'
#
loop_
_entity.id
_entity.type
_entity.pdbx_description
1 polymer ?
#
loop_
_entity_poly.entity_id
_entity_poly.type
_entity_poly.pdbx_seq_one_letter_code
_entity_poly.pdbx_strand_id
1 'polypeptide(L)'
;MASLIGEMSVSGIGSAVSVASPEVGLVFSASPTFAPANCVFAPSTGYFVCPTITSNGLTFTRMFRLLDAANNPQSKPSEQTVAIETKSAIMGTLTFNERTSGTSTVAIDRSDDMTLSGIQTTKHTLNGRAATKIDGTMSTALGPTHVTTNQTELTTNIVLPNAKAGQRWPQSGSVQIDQTTSVTPNGQQSFTTITRETITFNGTSVVTVTMVTGFGTLTCHFDLANPAAPSSCS
;
A
#
# COMPACT_ATOMS: atom_id res chain seq x y z
N MET A 1 8.57 14.93 -13.02
CA MET A 1 7.86 13.64 -13.18
C MET A 1 8.47 12.48 -12.45
N ALA A 2 9.81 12.30 -12.46
CA ALA A 2 10.42 11.31 -11.58
C ALA A 2 9.97 11.48 -10.11
N SER A 3 9.88 12.74 -9.64
CA SER A 3 9.30 13.09 -8.32
C SER A 3 7.82 12.69 -8.17
N LEU A 4 6.98 12.93 -9.18
CA LEU A 4 5.52 12.64 -9.14
C LEU A 4 5.22 11.14 -9.15
N ILE A 5 5.99 10.35 -9.89
CA ILE A 5 5.87 8.88 -9.87
C ILE A 5 6.47 8.31 -8.57
N GLY A 6 7.47 9.01 -8.00
CA GLY A 6 7.96 8.78 -6.64
C GLY A 6 6.91 9.03 -5.56
N GLU A 7 6.06 10.04 -5.74
CA GLU A 7 4.89 10.31 -4.87
C GLU A 7 3.85 9.18 -4.92
N MET A 8 3.79 8.44 -6.04
CA MET A 8 2.98 7.23 -6.19
C MET A 8 3.67 5.95 -5.67
N SER A 9 4.95 6.00 -5.28
CA SER A 9 5.63 4.95 -4.52
C SER A 9 5.66 5.30 -3.02
N VAL A 10 4.47 5.49 -2.48
CA VAL A 10 3.98 5.06 -1.15
C VAL A 10 4.96 4.95 0.04
N SER A 11 5.88 5.89 0.26
CA SER A 11 6.59 5.99 1.55
C SER A 11 5.73 6.62 2.64
N GLY A 12 4.91 7.63 2.31
CA GLY A 12 4.02 8.31 3.28
C GLY A 12 2.74 7.55 3.60
N ILE A 13 2.04 7.02 2.58
CA ILE A 13 0.81 6.23 2.78
C ILE A 13 1.18 4.83 3.29
N GLY A 14 2.31 4.27 2.87
CA GLY A 14 2.76 2.94 3.27
C GLY A 14 3.07 2.89 4.76
N SER A 15 3.60 3.98 5.32
CA SER A 15 3.81 4.11 6.77
C SER A 15 2.48 4.13 7.54
N ALA A 16 1.49 4.92 7.11
CA ALA A 16 0.19 5.00 7.77
C ALA A 16 -0.65 3.70 7.62
N VAL A 17 -0.55 3.04 6.47
CA VAL A 17 -1.20 1.73 6.24
C VAL A 17 -0.46 0.63 6.98
N SER A 18 0.87 0.70 7.12
CA SER A 18 1.65 -0.29 7.87
C SER A 18 1.41 -0.29 9.38
N VAL A 19 1.04 0.86 9.96
CA VAL A 19 0.70 0.94 11.39
C VAL A 19 -0.70 0.42 11.70
N ALA A 20 -1.62 0.51 10.73
CA ALA A 20 -2.97 -0.05 10.85
C ALA A 20 -2.98 -1.55 10.53
N SER A 21 -2.29 -1.94 9.45
CA SER A 21 -2.22 -3.32 8.96
C SER A 21 -0.74 -3.75 8.83
N PRO A 22 -0.14 -4.38 9.85
CA PRO A 22 1.29 -4.74 9.86
C PRO A 22 1.67 -5.70 8.71
N GLU A 23 0.72 -6.52 8.26
CA GLU A 23 0.86 -7.44 7.12
C GLU A 23 1.12 -6.68 5.81
N VAL A 24 0.50 -5.52 5.64
CA VAL A 24 0.72 -4.60 4.51
C VAL A 24 2.06 -3.87 4.64
N GLY A 25 2.48 -3.59 5.88
CA GLY A 25 3.80 -3.05 6.18
C GLY A 25 4.97 -3.92 5.72
N LEU A 26 4.81 -5.25 5.78
CA LEU A 26 5.79 -6.21 5.26
C LEU A 26 5.95 -6.08 3.73
N VAL A 27 4.88 -5.74 3.01
CA VAL A 27 4.90 -5.58 1.55
C VAL A 27 5.56 -4.26 1.14
N PHE A 28 5.28 -3.17 1.87
CA PHE A 28 5.84 -1.85 1.55
C PHE A 28 7.33 -1.72 1.90
N SER A 29 7.80 -2.38 2.96
CA SER A 29 9.21 -2.31 3.40
C SER A 29 10.19 -2.99 2.43
N ALA A 30 9.73 -3.87 1.55
CA ALA A 30 10.56 -4.58 0.56
C ALA A 30 10.53 -3.98 -0.85
N SER A 31 9.77 -2.91 -1.09
CA SER A 31 9.52 -2.40 -2.45
C SER A 31 10.73 -1.67 -3.05
N PRO A 32 11.20 -2.06 -4.25
CA PRO A 32 12.33 -1.39 -4.90
C PRO A 32 11.92 -0.02 -5.45
N THR A 33 12.91 0.87 -5.62
CA THR A 33 12.69 2.13 -6.32
C THR A 33 12.53 1.89 -7.81
N PHE A 34 11.37 2.25 -8.38
CA PHE A 34 11.15 2.26 -9.81
C PHE A 34 11.61 3.59 -10.42
N ALA A 35 12.59 3.54 -11.32
CA ALA A 35 13.03 4.72 -12.08
C ALA A 35 12.17 4.89 -13.34
N PRO A 36 11.36 5.95 -13.46
CA PRO A 36 10.46 6.12 -14.61
C PRO A 36 11.17 6.22 -15.96
N ALA A 37 12.43 6.67 -15.95
CA ALA A 37 13.27 6.77 -17.15
C ALA A 37 13.55 5.41 -17.81
N ASN A 38 13.42 4.31 -17.06
CA ASN A 38 13.65 2.96 -17.59
C ASN A 38 12.40 2.34 -18.19
N CYS A 39 11.24 3.00 -18.07
CA CYS A 39 9.96 2.46 -18.53
C CYS A 39 9.70 2.83 -19.99
N VAL A 40 9.30 1.85 -20.80
CA VAL A 40 9.12 2.01 -22.25
C VAL A 40 7.65 2.19 -22.59
N PHE A 41 7.31 3.23 -23.36
CA PHE A 41 5.93 3.44 -23.83
C PHE A 41 5.52 2.36 -24.82
N ALA A 42 4.41 1.69 -24.53
CA ALA A 42 3.77 0.68 -25.37
C ALA A 42 2.49 1.26 -26.01
N PRO A 43 2.50 1.67 -27.30
CA PRO A 43 1.35 2.32 -27.93
C PRO A 43 0.08 1.46 -27.96
N SER A 44 0.22 0.14 -27.97
CA SER A 44 -0.91 -0.81 -27.98
C SER A 44 -1.76 -0.76 -26.70
N THR A 45 -1.17 -0.39 -25.57
CA THR A 45 -1.85 -0.33 -24.27
C THR A 45 -1.94 1.10 -23.72
N GLY A 46 -1.11 2.02 -24.23
CA GLY A 46 -1.01 3.39 -23.72
C GLY A 46 -0.21 3.52 -22.42
N TYR A 47 0.48 2.46 -21.98
CA TYR A 47 1.29 2.46 -20.76
C TYR A 47 2.79 2.54 -21.05
N PHE A 48 3.52 3.19 -20.15
CA PHE A 48 4.94 2.97 -19.93
C PHE A 48 5.13 1.73 -19.07
N VAL A 49 5.74 0.70 -19.63
CA VAL A 49 6.02 -0.57 -18.95
C VAL A 49 7.43 -0.52 -18.37
N CYS A 50 7.55 -0.64 -17.06
CA CYS A 50 8.84 -0.65 -16.38
C CYS A 50 9.45 -2.06 -16.40
N PRO A 51 10.80 -2.17 -16.39
CA PRO A 51 11.45 -3.45 -16.22
C PRO A 51 11.02 -4.13 -14.92
N THR A 52 10.80 -5.44 -14.98
CA THR A 52 10.55 -6.26 -13.79
C THR A 52 11.77 -6.24 -12.89
N ILE A 53 11.53 -6.09 -11.58
CA ILE A 53 12.59 -6.13 -10.56
C ILE A 53 12.32 -7.34 -9.67
N THR A 54 13.33 -8.16 -9.41
CA THR A 54 13.24 -9.25 -8.43
C THR A 54 14.19 -8.97 -7.27
N SER A 55 13.69 -9.06 -6.05
CA SER A 55 14.46 -8.82 -4.83
C SER A 55 13.91 -9.68 -3.70
N ASN A 56 14.80 -10.36 -2.96
CA ASN A 56 14.44 -11.17 -1.79
C ASN A 56 13.33 -12.22 -2.03
N GLY A 57 13.24 -12.80 -3.23
CA GLY A 57 12.20 -13.79 -3.56
C GLY A 57 10.86 -13.20 -3.97
N LEU A 58 10.74 -11.86 -4.02
CA LEU A 58 9.60 -11.14 -4.57
C LEU A 58 9.91 -10.58 -5.95
N THR A 59 8.92 -10.64 -6.83
CA THR A 59 8.92 -10.05 -8.16
C THR A 59 7.98 -8.87 -8.19
N PHE A 60 8.49 -7.72 -8.60
CA PHE A 60 7.80 -6.44 -8.66
C PHE A 60 7.61 -6.06 -10.11
N THR A 61 6.37 -5.74 -10.48
CA THR A 61 6.03 -5.17 -11.79
C THR A 61 5.35 -3.84 -11.58
N ARG A 62 5.59 -2.90 -12.50
CA ARG A 62 4.95 -1.59 -12.50
C ARG A 62 4.78 -1.10 -13.92
N MET A 63 3.65 -0.46 -14.16
CA MET A 63 3.41 0.31 -15.37
C MET A 63 2.62 1.56 -15.02
N PHE A 64 2.78 2.62 -15.80
CA PHE A 64 2.03 3.86 -15.61
C PHE A 64 1.61 4.46 -16.94
N ARG A 65 0.59 5.29 -16.94
CA ARG A 65 0.20 6.09 -18.10
C ARG A 65 -0.05 7.54 -17.71
N LEU A 66 0.29 8.42 -18.63
CA LEU A 66 0.05 9.86 -18.53
C LEU A 66 -1.29 10.15 -19.18
N LEU A 67 -2.19 10.85 -18.50
CA LEU A 67 -3.55 11.07 -18.96
C LEU A 67 -3.81 12.56 -19.20
N ASP A 68 -4.49 12.88 -20.30
CA ASP A 68 -5.11 14.19 -20.51
C ASP A 68 -6.48 14.31 -19.80
N ALA A 69 -7.11 15.48 -19.90
CA ALA A 69 -8.43 15.73 -19.31
C ALA A 69 -9.55 14.86 -19.90
N ALA A 70 -9.35 14.27 -21.08
CA ALA A 70 -10.27 13.34 -21.72
C ALA A 70 -9.91 11.86 -21.44
N ASN A 71 -8.94 11.60 -20.55
CA ASN A 71 -8.39 10.28 -20.22
C ASN A 71 -7.67 9.57 -21.38
N ASN A 72 -7.18 10.31 -22.38
CA ASN A 72 -6.35 9.72 -23.42
C ASN A 72 -4.92 9.52 -22.89
N PRO A 73 -4.30 8.35 -23.16
CA PRO A 73 -2.92 8.11 -22.81
C PRO A 73 -1.97 8.95 -23.67
N GLN A 74 -0.94 9.53 -23.05
CA GLN A 74 0.08 10.31 -23.72
C GLN A 74 1.42 9.56 -23.74
N SER A 75 2.04 9.51 -24.92
CA SER A 75 3.36 8.88 -25.13
C SER A 75 4.52 9.69 -24.55
N LYS A 76 4.26 10.94 -24.19
CA LYS A 76 5.16 11.82 -23.48
C LYS A 76 4.37 12.82 -22.65
N PRO A 77 4.99 13.36 -21.61
CA PRO A 77 4.43 14.45 -20.82
C PRO A 77 4.19 15.71 -21.63
N SER A 78 3.14 16.46 -21.28
CA SER A 78 2.79 17.72 -21.92
C SER A 78 2.03 18.64 -20.96
N GLU A 79 1.77 19.88 -21.39
CA GLU A 79 0.87 20.81 -20.68
C GLU A 79 -0.59 20.31 -20.62
N GLN A 80 -0.93 19.25 -21.35
CA GLN A 80 -2.23 18.62 -21.29
C GLN A 80 -2.28 17.47 -20.28
N THR A 81 -1.15 17.03 -19.72
CA THR A 81 -1.15 15.92 -18.74
C THR A 81 -1.75 16.39 -17.42
N VAL A 82 -2.88 15.82 -17.00
CA VAL A 82 -3.60 16.20 -15.76
C VAL A 82 -3.60 15.11 -14.69
N ALA A 83 -3.31 13.87 -15.08
CA ALA A 83 -3.26 12.74 -14.17
C ALA A 83 -2.21 11.69 -14.58
N ILE A 84 -1.82 10.86 -13.62
CA ILE A 84 -0.98 9.68 -13.81
C ILE A 84 -1.70 8.50 -13.19
N GLU A 85 -1.98 7.47 -13.97
CA GLU A 85 -2.44 6.19 -13.44
C GLU A 85 -1.25 5.23 -13.38
N THR A 86 -1.09 4.53 -12.26
CA THR A 86 -0.04 3.54 -12.04
C THR A 86 -0.68 2.23 -11.60
N LYS A 87 -0.26 1.15 -12.25
CA LYS A 87 -0.58 -0.22 -11.87
C LYS A 87 0.69 -0.91 -11.41
N SER A 88 0.65 -1.56 -10.26
CA SER A 88 1.78 -2.30 -9.72
C SER A 88 1.32 -3.69 -9.28
N ALA A 89 2.22 -4.66 -9.30
CA ALA A 89 1.98 -5.95 -8.69
C ALA A 89 3.25 -6.50 -8.05
N ILE A 90 3.05 -7.26 -6.97
CA ILE A 90 4.10 -7.90 -6.19
C ILE A 90 3.72 -9.35 -6.03
N MET A 91 4.58 -10.26 -6.47
CA MET A 91 4.33 -11.69 -6.35
C MET A 91 5.59 -12.44 -5.96
N GLY A 92 5.49 -13.38 -5.05
CA GLY A 92 6.60 -14.27 -4.71
C GLY A 92 6.52 -14.79 -3.29
N THR A 93 7.63 -15.32 -2.80
CA THR A 93 7.71 -15.91 -1.46
C THR A 93 8.88 -15.32 -0.69
N LEU A 94 8.58 -14.76 0.47
CA LEU A 94 9.57 -14.37 1.46
C LEU A 94 9.86 -15.56 2.36
N THR A 95 11.13 -15.76 2.69
CA THR A 95 11.57 -16.72 3.70
C THR A 95 12.35 -15.98 4.77
N PHE A 96 11.90 -16.12 6.01
CA PHE A 96 12.53 -15.53 7.18
C PHE A 96 13.12 -16.65 8.02
N ASN A 97 14.39 -16.53 8.37
CA ASN A 97 15.04 -17.45 9.29
C ASN A 97 15.17 -16.76 10.63
N GLU A 98 14.29 -17.10 11.57
CA GLU A 98 14.36 -16.59 12.92
C GLU A 98 15.22 -17.52 13.79
N ARG A 99 16.17 -16.94 14.51
CA ARG A 99 17.18 -17.68 15.28
C ARG A 99 16.59 -18.58 16.37
N THR A 100 15.39 -18.26 16.84
CA THR A 100 14.76 -18.88 18.02
C THR A 100 13.50 -19.68 17.71
N SER A 101 12.79 -19.37 16.63
CA SER A 101 11.50 -19.96 16.29
C SER A 101 11.58 -20.85 15.04
N GLY A 102 12.59 -20.73 14.19
CA GLY A 102 12.77 -21.54 12.99
C GLY A 102 12.54 -20.75 11.71
N THR A 103 12.23 -21.44 10.61
CA THR A 103 12.01 -20.81 9.31
C THR A 103 10.52 -20.49 9.12
N SER A 104 10.21 -19.26 8.73
CA SER A 104 8.88 -18.81 8.33
C SER A 104 8.87 -18.55 6.83
N THR A 105 7.82 -18.95 6.13
CA THR A 105 7.66 -18.73 4.69
C THR A 105 6.32 -18.10 4.41
N VAL A 106 6.30 -17.02 3.64
CA VAL A 106 5.10 -16.25 3.33
C VAL A 106 5.06 -15.96 1.83
N ALA A 107 4.06 -16.50 1.15
CA ALA A 107 3.72 -16.13 -0.21
C ALA A 107 2.87 -14.86 -0.20
N ILE A 108 3.22 -13.94 -1.10
CA ILE A 108 2.55 -12.65 -1.27
C ILE A 108 2.10 -12.55 -2.72
N ASP A 109 0.85 -12.14 -2.92
CA ASP A 109 0.29 -11.73 -4.20
C ASP A 109 -0.48 -10.43 -3.99
N ARG A 110 0.07 -9.32 -4.48
CA ARG A 110 -0.52 -7.98 -4.38
C ARG A 110 -0.67 -7.38 -5.76
N SER A 111 -1.77 -6.66 -5.95
CA SER A 111 -1.98 -5.75 -7.08
C SER A 111 -2.52 -4.40 -6.61
N ASP A 112 -2.08 -3.34 -7.28
CA ASP A 112 -2.46 -1.95 -7.02
C ASP A 112 -2.86 -1.27 -8.33
N ASP A 113 -3.88 -0.42 -8.28
CA ASP A 113 -4.30 0.47 -9.37
C ASP A 113 -4.65 1.85 -8.79
N MET A 114 -3.73 2.80 -8.98
CA MET A 114 -3.74 4.10 -8.34
C MET A 114 -3.70 5.22 -9.38
N THR A 115 -4.52 6.25 -9.19
CA THR A 115 -4.53 7.47 -10.01
C THR A 115 -4.17 8.68 -9.17
N LEU A 116 -3.11 9.38 -9.56
CA LEU A 116 -2.74 10.69 -9.05
C LEU A 116 -3.29 11.76 -10.00
N SER A 117 -4.24 12.55 -9.53
CA SER A 117 -4.84 13.65 -10.29
C SER A 117 -4.37 15.02 -9.78
N GLY A 118 -4.61 16.05 -10.58
CA GLY A 118 -4.29 17.42 -10.21
C GLY A 118 -2.81 17.77 -10.33
N ILE A 119 -2.03 17.02 -11.12
CA ILE A 119 -0.55 17.16 -11.24
C ILE A 119 -0.09 18.52 -11.80
N GLN A 120 -1.01 19.30 -12.36
CA GLN A 120 -0.79 20.67 -12.83
C GLN A 120 -1.00 21.72 -11.73
N THR A 121 -1.51 21.29 -10.59
CA THR A 121 -1.86 22.16 -9.46
C THR A 121 -0.92 21.90 -8.29
N THR A 122 -1.08 22.66 -7.21
CA THR A 122 -0.38 22.41 -5.95
C THR A 122 -1.07 21.36 -5.06
N LYS A 123 -2.22 20.83 -5.49
CA LYS A 123 -3.04 19.87 -4.75
C LYS A 123 -3.15 18.58 -5.56
N HIS A 124 -2.28 17.63 -5.27
CA HIS A 124 -2.35 16.31 -5.88
C HIS A 124 -3.28 15.41 -5.06
N THR A 125 -4.19 14.72 -5.75
CA THR A 125 -5.15 13.82 -5.11
C THR A 125 -4.92 12.39 -5.59
N LEU A 126 -4.75 11.47 -4.66
CA LEU A 126 -4.58 10.06 -4.92
C LEU A 126 -5.90 9.31 -4.68
N ASN A 127 -6.27 8.49 -5.65
CA ASN A 127 -7.41 7.57 -5.58
C ASN A 127 -6.97 6.21 -6.09
N GLY A 128 -7.60 5.14 -5.66
CA GLY A 128 -7.34 3.84 -6.24
C GLY A 128 -7.79 2.67 -5.39
N ARG A 129 -7.38 1.49 -5.82
CA ARG A 129 -7.69 0.23 -5.15
C ARG A 129 -6.47 -0.67 -5.11
N ALA A 130 -6.43 -1.53 -4.11
CA ALA A 130 -5.46 -2.61 -4.05
C ALA A 130 -6.13 -3.90 -3.59
N ALA A 131 -5.52 -5.04 -3.93
CA ALA A 131 -5.87 -6.33 -3.40
C ALA A 131 -4.59 -7.06 -3.01
N THR A 132 -4.60 -7.71 -1.85
CA THR A 132 -3.47 -8.48 -1.34
C THR A 132 -3.95 -9.83 -0.84
N LYS A 133 -3.24 -10.88 -1.22
CA LYS A 133 -3.33 -12.20 -0.64
C LYS A 133 -1.98 -12.57 -0.03
N ILE A 134 -2.04 -13.02 1.21
CA ILE A 134 -0.91 -13.55 1.95
C ILE A 134 -1.25 -14.98 2.34
N ASP A 135 -0.32 -15.91 2.12
CA ASP A 135 -0.48 -17.31 2.49
C ASP A 135 0.86 -17.86 2.94
N GLY A 136 0.93 -18.41 4.15
CA GLY A 136 2.22 -18.80 4.67
C GLY A 136 2.17 -19.56 5.98
N THR A 137 3.33 -20.10 6.35
CA THR A 137 3.55 -20.72 7.64
C THR A 137 4.58 -19.89 8.40
N MET A 138 4.19 -19.40 9.57
CA MET A 138 5.08 -18.73 10.50
C MET A 138 5.49 -19.72 11.58
N SER A 139 6.78 -19.80 11.87
CA SER A 139 7.23 -20.55 13.04
C SER A 139 7.06 -19.69 14.29
N THR A 140 6.34 -20.20 15.29
CA THR A 140 6.07 -19.51 16.57
C THR A 140 6.54 -20.35 17.75
N ALA A 141 6.58 -19.78 18.94
CA ALA A 141 6.91 -20.52 20.17
C ALA A 141 5.94 -21.69 20.45
N LEU A 142 4.72 -21.65 19.89
CA LEU A 142 3.69 -22.69 20.02
C LEU A 142 3.75 -23.74 18.89
N GLY A 143 4.69 -23.62 17.96
CA GLY A 143 4.80 -24.46 16.77
C GLY A 143 4.48 -23.70 15.47
N PRO A 144 4.45 -24.40 14.32
CA PRO A 144 4.15 -23.80 13.03
C PRO A 144 2.70 -23.31 13.00
N THR A 145 2.49 -22.05 12.65
CA THR A 145 1.17 -21.43 12.52
C THR A 145 0.94 -21.08 11.07
N HIS A 146 -0.07 -21.67 10.44
CA HIS A 146 -0.46 -21.30 9.09
C HIS A 146 -1.37 -20.07 9.12
N VAL A 147 -1.10 -19.10 8.24
CA VAL A 147 -1.85 -17.86 8.13
C VAL A 147 -2.23 -17.64 6.67
N THR A 148 -3.50 -17.33 6.44
CA THR A 148 -3.98 -16.84 5.15
C THR A 148 -4.70 -15.53 5.39
N THR A 149 -4.29 -14.47 4.68
CA THR A 149 -4.99 -13.18 4.68
C THR A 149 -5.46 -12.87 3.25
N ASN A 150 -6.71 -12.44 3.11
CA ASN A 150 -7.19 -11.77 1.91
C ASN A 150 -7.63 -10.35 2.29
N GLN A 151 -7.18 -9.38 1.50
CA GLN A 151 -7.38 -7.97 1.78
C GLN A 151 -7.74 -7.21 0.50
N THR A 152 -8.67 -6.27 0.62
CA THR A 152 -8.92 -5.24 -0.39
C THR A 152 -8.82 -3.85 0.21
N GLU A 153 -8.27 -2.91 -0.54
CA GLU A 153 -8.09 -1.53 -0.13
C GLU A 153 -8.82 -0.59 -1.10
N LEU A 154 -9.43 0.46 -0.56
CA LEU A 154 -10.01 1.57 -1.31
C LEU A 154 -9.42 2.88 -0.80
N THR A 155 -8.61 3.52 -1.63
CA THR A 155 -8.07 4.86 -1.38
C THR A 155 -8.99 5.90 -1.98
N THR A 156 -9.51 6.79 -1.13
CA THR A 156 -10.47 7.82 -1.52
C THR A 156 -9.95 9.21 -1.17
N ASN A 157 -9.74 10.02 -2.21
CA ASN A 157 -9.45 11.45 -2.14
C ASN A 157 -8.31 11.83 -1.18
N ILE A 158 -7.23 11.07 -1.17
CA ILE A 158 -6.05 11.41 -0.37
C ILE A 158 -5.37 12.61 -1.01
N VAL A 159 -5.44 13.77 -0.37
CA VAL A 159 -4.73 14.96 -0.83
C VAL A 159 -3.32 14.94 -0.27
N LEU A 160 -2.32 14.80 -1.15
CA LEU A 160 -0.92 14.70 -0.75
C LEU A 160 -0.38 16.02 -0.18
N PRO A 161 0.56 15.96 0.78
CA PRO A 161 1.20 17.16 1.29
C PRO A 161 2.01 17.89 0.21
N ASN A 162 1.87 19.20 0.14
CA ASN A 162 2.79 20.04 -0.62
C ASN A 162 3.99 20.44 0.24
N ALA A 163 5.10 19.73 0.08
CA ALA A 163 6.34 20.01 0.81
C ALA A 163 6.86 21.45 0.61
N LYS A 164 6.65 22.05 -0.58
CA LYS A 164 7.04 23.44 -0.84
C LYS A 164 6.22 24.45 -0.03
N ALA A 165 5.00 24.07 0.37
CA ALA A 165 4.14 24.85 1.26
C ALA A 165 4.37 24.52 2.74
N GLY A 166 5.39 23.74 3.07
CA GLY A 166 5.69 23.31 4.45
C GLY A 166 4.75 22.23 4.99
N GLN A 167 3.86 21.68 4.15
CA GLN A 167 2.96 20.60 4.54
C GLN A 167 3.73 19.28 4.60
N ARG A 168 3.49 18.50 5.66
CA ARG A 168 4.16 17.21 5.90
C ARG A 168 3.22 16.02 5.84
N TRP A 169 1.93 16.25 6.06
CA TRP A 169 0.93 15.20 6.24
C TRP A 169 -0.15 15.26 5.16
N PRO A 170 -0.75 14.12 4.78
CA PRO A 170 -1.90 14.13 3.89
C PRO A 170 -3.01 15.04 4.42
N GLN A 171 -3.48 15.95 3.57
CA GLN A 171 -4.36 17.06 3.96
C GLN A 171 -5.81 16.61 4.18
N SER A 172 -6.23 15.53 3.53
CA SER A 172 -7.56 14.94 3.65
C SER A 172 -7.57 13.55 3.04
N GLY A 173 -8.70 12.85 3.16
CA GLY A 173 -8.99 11.60 2.47
C GLY A 173 -8.98 10.40 3.41
N SER A 174 -9.15 9.21 2.83
CA SER A 174 -9.17 7.97 3.59
C SER A 174 -8.65 6.77 2.81
N VAL A 175 -8.24 5.75 3.56
CA VAL A 175 -8.05 4.38 3.08
C VAL A 175 -9.00 3.48 3.84
N GLN A 176 -9.86 2.76 3.13
CA GLN A 176 -10.62 1.65 3.71
C GLN A 176 -9.90 0.35 3.39
N ILE A 177 -9.81 -0.53 4.37
CA ILE A 177 -9.19 -1.85 4.27
C ILE A 177 -10.21 -2.87 4.74
N ASP A 178 -10.60 -3.78 3.86
CA ASP A 178 -11.44 -4.93 4.20
C ASP A 178 -10.55 -6.17 4.20
N GLN A 179 -10.50 -6.86 5.33
CA GLN A 179 -9.57 -7.96 5.55
C GLN A 179 -10.28 -9.18 6.13
N THR A 180 -9.90 -10.36 5.64
CA THR A 180 -10.23 -11.66 6.23
C THR A 180 -8.94 -12.42 6.49
N THR A 181 -8.65 -12.69 7.76
CA THR A 181 -7.48 -13.47 8.18
C THR A 181 -7.93 -14.78 8.81
N SER A 182 -7.36 -15.88 8.37
CA SER A 182 -7.50 -17.21 8.96
C SER A 182 -6.17 -17.68 9.53
N VAL A 183 -6.18 -18.09 10.78
CA VAL A 183 -5.00 -18.57 11.51
C VAL A 183 -5.23 -19.99 11.98
N THR A 184 -4.33 -20.91 11.62
CA THR A 184 -4.36 -22.33 12.01
C THR A 184 -3.08 -22.66 12.79
N PRO A 185 -3.11 -22.59 14.14
CA PRO A 185 -1.94 -22.86 14.96
C PRO A 185 -1.66 -24.36 15.02
N ASN A 186 -0.46 -24.79 14.64
CA ASN A 186 0.04 -26.17 14.77
C ASN A 186 -0.97 -27.26 14.33
N GLY A 187 -1.63 -27.03 13.19
CA GLY A 187 -2.65 -27.94 12.64
C GLY A 187 -3.92 -28.08 13.49
N GLN A 188 -4.10 -27.24 14.51
CA GLN A 188 -5.31 -27.18 15.34
C GLN A 188 -6.45 -26.47 14.60
N GLN A 189 -7.57 -26.25 15.28
CA GLN A 189 -8.71 -25.54 14.73
C GLN A 189 -8.30 -24.16 14.17
N SER A 190 -8.80 -23.85 12.98
CA SER A 190 -8.60 -22.55 12.35
C SER A 190 -9.55 -21.49 12.93
N PHE A 191 -9.02 -20.30 13.17
CA PHE A 191 -9.76 -19.13 13.62
C PHE A 191 -9.79 -18.09 12.51
N THR A 192 -10.98 -17.64 12.12
CA THR A 192 -11.15 -16.62 11.09
C THR A 192 -11.66 -15.33 11.70
N THR A 193 -11.01 -14.22 11.37
CA THR A 193 -11.42 -12.87 11.76
C THR A 193 -11.67 -12.04 10.50
N ILE A 194 -12.76 -11.29 10.51
CA ILE A 194 -13.09 -10.31 9.48
C ILE A 194 -13.00 -8.94 10.12
N THR A 195 -12.23 -8.06 9.49
CA THR A 195 -11.97 -6.71 9.97
C THR A 195 -12.21 -5.71 8.85
N ARG A 196 -12.85 -4.60 9.18
CA ARG A 196 -12.89 -3.40 8.33
C ARG A 196 -12.16 -2.27 9.04
N GLU A 197 -11.13 -1.75 8.41
CA GLU A 197 -10.37 -0.60 8.91
C GLU A 197 -10.62 0.61 8.02
N THR A 198 -10.75 1.78 8.63
CA THR A 198 -10.81 3.06 7.93
C THR A 198 -9.78 3.99 8.52
N ILE A 199 -8.76 4.33 7.73
CA ILE A 199 -7.74 5.31 8.05
C ILE A 199 -8.19 6.65 7.48
N THR A 200 -8.25 7.69 8.31
CA THR A 200 -8.67 9.04 7.89
C THR A 200 -7.58 10.05 8.13
N PHE A 201 -7.35 10.91 7.14
CA PHE A 201 -6.37 11.99 7.17
C PHE A 201 -7.08 13.34 7.24
N ASN A 202 -6.47 14.28 7.97
CA ASN A 202 -7.04 15.61 8.22
C ASN A 202 -5.99 16.75 8.15
N GLY A 203 -4.80 16.48 7.60
CA GLY A 203 -3.71 17.46 7.51
C GLY A 203 -2.82 17.57 8.74
N THR A 204 -3.08 16.80 9.80
CA THR A 204 -2.24 16.74 11.01
C THR A 204 -1.33 15.51 11.01
N SER A 205 -0.38 15.45 11.96
CA SER A 205 0.44 14.25 12.14
C SER A 205 -0.34 13.08 12.73
N VAL A 206 -1.53 13.33 13.26
CA VAL A 206 -2.37 12.31 13.89
C VAL A 206 -3.37 11.78 12.89
N VAL A 207 -3.30 10.47 12.62
CA VAL A 207 -4.29 9.76 11.81
C VAL A 207 -5.28 9.04 12.71
N THR A 208 -6.55 9.01 12.28
CA THR A 208 -7.60 8.24 12.95
C THR A 208 -7.79 6.93 12.22
N VAL A 209 -7.74 5.83 12.95
CA VAL A 209 -8.00 4.49 12.45
C VAL A 209 -9.22 3.94 13.19
N THR A 210 -10.29 3.67 12.45
CA THR A 210 -11.48 2.99 12.98
C THR A 210 -11.46 1.56 12.51
N MET A 211 -11.44 0.61 13.44
CA MET A 211 -11.43 -0.82 13.20
C MET A 211 -12.77 -1.42 13.63
N VAL A 212 -13.47 -2.08 12.72
CA VAL A 212 -14.72 -2.79 12.99
C VAL A 212 -14.46 -4.28 12.88
N THR A 213 -14.71 -5.01 13.95
CA THR A 213 -14.57 -6.47 14.03
C THR A 213 -15.89 -7.10 14.48
N GLY A 214 -15.95 -8.43 14.49
CA GLY A 214 -17.08 -9.15 15.11
C GLY A 214 -17.27 -8.89 16.61
N PHE A 215 -16.27 -8.29 17.28
CA PHE A 215 -16.30 -8.00 18.72
C PHE A 215 -16.64 -6.55 19.05
N GLY A 216 -16.77 -5.68 18.04
CA GLY A 216 -17.10 -4.27 18.20
C GLY A 216 -16.24 -3.35 17.34
N THR A 217 -16.40 -2.04 17.60
CA THR A 217 -15.65 -0.98 16.94
C THR A 217 -14.60 -0.42 17.90
N LEU A 218 -13.36 -0.31 17.44
CA LEU A 218 -12.25 0.32 18.14
C LEU A 218 -11.80 1.53 17.33
N THR A 219 -11.64 2.69 17.97
CA THR A 219 -11.06 3.87 17.31
C THR A 219 -9.72 4.20 17.95
N CYS A 220 -8.67 4.22 17.14
CA CYS A 220 -7.31 4.52 17.56
C CYS A 220 -6.79 5.77 16.86
N HIS A 221 -5.94 6.52 17.56
CA HIS A 221 -5.20 7.64 17.01
C HIS A 221 -3.70 7.34 17.03
N PHE A 222 -3.04 7.54 15.88
CA PHE A 222 -1.61 7.30 15.70
C PHE A 222 -0.91 8.60 15.31
N ASP A 223 0.14 8.97 16.03
CA ASP A 223 0.98 10.12 15.68
C ASP A 223 2.11 9.69 14.73
N LEU A 224 1.98 10.03 13.46
CA LEU A 224 2.97 9.76 12.43
C LEU A 224 4.28 10.55 12.64
N ALA A 225 4.27 11.62 13.44
CA ALA A 225 5.49 12.33 13.83
C ALA A 225 6.28 11.56 14.90
N ASN A 226 5.62 10.69 15.66
CA ASN A 226 6.22 9.88 16.71
C ASN A 226 5.67 8.43 16.65
N PRO A 227 6.05 7.66 15.62
CA PRO A 227 5.50 6.32 15.40
C PRO A 227 5.86 5.31 16.50
N ALA A 228 6.82 5.63 17.38
CA ALA A 228 7.18 4.81 18.53
C ALA A 228 6.29 5.09 19.76
N ALA A 229 5.50 6.17 19.77
CA ALA A 229 4.56 6.45 20.83
C ALA A 229 3.38 5.46 20.79
N PRO A 230 2.86 5.05 21.95
CA PRO A 230 1.66 4.23 22.00
C PRO A 230 0.48 4.97 21.36
N SER A 231 -0.34 4.24 20.60
CA SER A 231 -1.60 4.76 20.09
C SER A 231 -2.60 4.94 21.23
N SER A 232 -3.46 5.96 21.11
CA SER A 232 -4.60 6.14 22.04
C SER A 232 -5.84 5.52 21.42
N CYS A 233 -6.41 4.49 22.04
CA CYS A 233 -7.58 3.79 21.53
C CYS A 233 -8.76 3.86 22.51
N SER A 234 -9.98 3.96 21.97
CA SER A 234 -11.26 3.97 22.68
C SER A 234 -12.32 3.14 21.99
#